data_AF-A0A930EEK4-F1
#
_entry.id   AF-A0A930EEK4-F1
#
_cell.length_a   1.000
_cell.length_b   1.000
_cell.length_c   1.000
_cell.angle_alpha   90.00
_cell.angle_beta   90.00
_cell.angle_gamma   90.00
#
_symmetry.space_group_name_H-M   'P 1'
#
loop_
_entity.id
_entity.type
_entity.pdbx_description
1 polymer ?
#
loop_
_entity_poly.entity_id
_entity_poly.type
_entity_poly.pdbx_seq_one_letter_code
_entity_poly.pdbx_strand_id
1 'polypeptide(L)'
;KRMTAVADAFLSYCRSQGYPASIYLSTSLAGSTTGVDTTSLVNNSNEVWVAHYASNLSASSDYTMWQFTSTGRVNGIKGKVDYDVMYVDKKATKAGNPGLNAEASNDMLKYTGSPVTINVNLTDNGKSLTLNQDYTVSYIDNVNTGTAYALVKGKGDYIGYTEVIPFQIGDEDILNSNELEPSKVVTSVNGGKTSVKFTPASGRVDNYRIEYRNSDSDEWESVMTDGKTEYVIDGTPKQIRVSSVLGKDIYGLVTPDNSQKYEIIDGSVEADYKLGGQSLLNSDKFKEINEEVSDDVVI
;
A
#
# COMPACT_ATOMS: atom_id res chain seq x y z
N LYS A 1 16.27 3.31 -33.39
CA LYS A 1 15.51 2.25 -34.13
C LYS A 1 16.21 0.87 -34.13
N ARG A 2 17.35 0.67 -34.81
CA ARG A 2 18.03 -0.66 -34.82
C ARG A 2 18.48 -1.10 -33.42
N MET A 3 19.04 -0.19 -32.63
CA MET A 3 19.47 -0.48 -31.24
C MET A 3 18.29 -0.88 -30.35
N THR A 4 17.15 -0.18 -30.45
CA THR A 4 15.92 -0.54 -29.74
C THR A 4 15.48 -1.97 -30.05
N ALA A 5 15.42 -2.34 -31.33
CA ALA A 5 14.97 -3.69 -31.72
C ALA A 5 15.92 -4.79 -31.23
N VAL A 6 17.23 -4.54 -31.25
CA VAL A 6 18.22 -5.49 -30.70
C VAL A 6 18.08 -5.63 -29.19
N ALA A 7 17.93 -4.51 -28.48
CA ALA A 7 17.71 -4.51 -27.04
C ALA A 7 16.43 -5.27 -26.68
N ASP A 8 15.30 -4.95 -27.32
CA ASP A 8 14.02 -5.59 -27.07
C ASP A 8 14.06 -7.11 -27.33
N ALA A 9 14.69 -7.53 -28.43
CA ALA A 9 14.85 -8.94 -28.76
C ALA A 9 15.69 -9.69 -27.69
N PHE A 10 16.81 -9.10 -27.26
CA PHE A 10 17.68 -9.71 -26.25
C PHE A 10 17.00 -9.78 -24.87
N LEU A 11 16.37 -8.69 -24.44
CA LEU A 11 15.66 -8.64 -23.16
C LEU A 11 14.47 -9.61 -23.14
N SER A 12 13.72 -9.67 -24.25
CA SER A 12 12.61 -10.62 -24.40
C SER A 12 13.09 -12.07 -24.36
N TYR A 13 14.22 -12.38 -24.98
CA TYR A 13 14.82 -13.71 -24.88
C TYR A 13 15.19 -14.05 -23.42
N CYS A 14 15.89 -13.15 -22.71
CA CYS A 14 16.25 -13.38 -21.30
C CYS A 14 15.01 -13.64 -20.43
N ARG A 15 13.95 -12.84 -20.62
CA ARG A 15 12.67 -13.03 -19.92
C ARG A 15 12.01 -14.36 -20.25
N SER A 16 12.05 -14.79 -21.51
CA SER A 16 11.52 -16.10 -21.94
C SER A 16 12.23 -17.28 -21.27
N GLN A 17 13.49 -17.08 -20.86
CA GLN A 17 14.28 -18.07 -20.12
C GLN A 17 14.08 -17.96 -18.60
N GLY A 18 13.15 -17.11 -18.15
CA GLY A 18 12.82 -16.93 -16.73
C GLY A 18 13.73 -15.97 -15.98
N TYR A 19 14.58 -15.18 -16.65
CA TYR A 19 15.43 -14.20 -15.99
C TYR A 19 14.79 -12.80 -16.01
N PRO A 20 14.79 -12.06 -14.89
CA PRO A 20 14.59 -10.62 -14.92
C PRO A 20 15.61 -10.00 -15.88
N ALA A 21 15.16 -9.07 -16.73
CA ALA A 21 16.02 -8.45 -17.73
C ALA A 21 15.80 -6.94 -17.76
N SER A 22 16.89 -6.20 -17.66
CA SER A 22 16.93 -4.75 -17.75
C SER A 22 18.07 -4.32 -18.68
N ILE A 23 17.90 -3.20 -19.36
CA ILE A 23 18.99 -2.55 -20.08
C ILE A 23 19.58 -1.42 -19.24
N TYR A 24 20.90 -1.46 -19.04
CA TYR A 24 21.67 -0.36 -18.46
C TYR A 24 22.26 0.53 -19.57
N LEU A 25 22.04 1.85 -19.49
CA LEU A 25 22.60 2.81 -20.45
C LEU A 25 22.70 4.23 -19.87
N SER A 26 23.64 5.03 -20.36
CA SER A 26 23.70 6.46 -20.05
C SER A 26 22.60 7.24 -20.76
N THR A 27 22.24 8.42 -20.24
CA THR A 27 21.28 9.33 -20.91
C THR A 27 21.69 9.72 -22.32
N SER A 28 22.99 9.74 -22.64
CA SER A 28 23.46 10.00 -24.01
C SER A 28 23.03 8.94 -25.03
N LEU A 29 22.70 7.72 -24.57
CA LEU A 29 22.20 6.63 -25.39
C LEU A 29 20.68 6.42 -25.23
N ALA A 30 20.03 7.10 -24.28
CA ALA A 30 18.59 7.06 -24.08
C ALA A 30 17.92 8.15 -24.93
N GLY A 31 17.27 7.75 -26.03
CA GLY A 31 16.58 8.68 -26.92
C GLY A 31 16.03 8.01 -28.17
N SER A 32 14.78 8.29 -28.51
CA SER A 32 14.06 7.69 -29.64
C SER A 32 14.69 8.02 -31.01
N THR A 33 15.34 9.18 -31.13
CA THR A 33 15.95 9.65 -32.38
C THR A 33 17.43 9.27 -32.52
N THR A 34 18.20 9.35 -31.43
CA THR A 34 19.67 9.24 -31.46
C THR A 34 20.22 7.97 -30.79
N GLY A 35 19.38 7.18 -30.12
CA GLY A 35 19.82 6.00 -29.37
C GLY A 35 18.74 4.92 -29.25
N VAL A 36 18.62 4.39 -28.02
CA VAL A 36 17.59 3.43 -27.63
C VAL A 36 16.32 4.18 -27.23
N ASP A 37 15.21 3.80 -27.85
CA ASP A 37 13.89 4.31 -27.51
C ASP A 37 13.42 3.65 -26.20
N THR A 38 13.71 4.28 -25.06
CA THR A 38 13.43 3.72 -23.74
C THR A 38 11.93 3.66 -23.44
N THR A 39 11.15 4.63 -23.93
CA THR A 39 9.68 4.61 -23.86
C THR A 39 9.11 3.37 -24.55
N SER A 40 9.56 3.05 -25.77
CA SER A 40 9.13 1.85 -26.46
C SER A 40 9.50 0.57 -25.71
N LEU A 41 10.68 0.51 -25.08
CA LEU A 41 11.09 -0.64 -24.29
C LEU A 41 10.22 -0.80 -23.05
N VAL A 42 10.00 0.28 -22.30
CA VAL A 42 9.14 0.29 -21.10
C VAL A 42 7.70 -0.10 -21.47
N ASN A 43 7.16 0.39 -22.59
CA ASN A 43 5.83 0.00 -23.08
C ASN A 43 5.73 -1.49 -23.42
N ASN A 44 6.83 -2.14 -23.80
CA ASN A 44 6.94 -3.59 -24.00
C ASN A 44 7.32 -4.35 -22.71
N SER A 45 7.04 -3.76 -21.54
CA SER A 45 7.31 -4.31 -20.21
C SER A 45 8.79 -4.62 -19.94
N ASN A 46 9.72 -3.99 -20.65
CA ASN A 46 11.14 -4.08 -20.34
C ASN A 46 11.51 -3.08 -19.23
N GLU A 47 12.48 -3.46 -18.39
CA GLU A 47 13.06 -2.58 -17.39
C GLU A 47 14.23 -1.78 -17.99
N VAL A 48 14.37 -0.53 -17.56
CA VAL A 48 15.40 0.40 -18.06
C VAL A 48 16.12 1.04 -16.89
N TRP A 49 17.43 0.83 -16.83
CA TRP A 49 18.32 1.40 -15.82
C TRP A 49 19.20 2.49 -16.44
N VAL A 50 18.88 3.75 -16.13
CA VAL A 50 19.57 4.90 -16.71
C VAL A 50 20.67 5.39 -15.80
N ALA A 51 21.86 5.64 -16.35
CA ALA A 51 22.91 6.37 -15.67
C ALA A 51 22.89 7.86 -16.00
N HIS A 52 22.79 8.69 -14.96
CA HIS A 52 22.87 10.14 -15.06
C HIS A 52 23.34 10.75 -13.74
N TYR A 53 24.59 11.18 -13.68
CA TYR A 53 25.19 11.70 -12.44
C TYR A 53 24.83 13.16 -12.21
N ALA A 54 23.60 13.40 -11.74
CA ALA A 54 23.06 14.73 -11.50
C ALA A 54 22.20 14.74 -10.23
N SER A 55 22.03 15.91 -9.61
CA SER A 55 21.13 16.07 -8.45
C SER A 55 19.65 16.07 -8.83
N ASN A 56 19.34 16.32 -10.10
CA ASN A 56 17.99 16.28 -10.67
C ASN A 56 18.05 15.60 -12.04
N LEU A 57 17.08 14.73 -12.33
CA LEU A 57 17.02 14.05 -13.62
C LEU A 57 16.21 14.86 -14.64
N SER A 58 16.83 15.27 -15.75
CA SER A 58 16.20 16.11 -16.78
C SER A 58 16.18 15.49 -18.19
N ALA A 59 16.48 14.20 -18.34
CA ALA A 59 16.90 13.65 -19.65
C ALA A 59 16.29 12.32 -20.11
N SER A 60 15.32 11.71 -19.41
CA SER A 60 14.59 10.55 -19.93
C SER A 60 13.17 10.52 -19.37
N SER A 61 12.17 10.27 -20.23
CA SER A 61 10.77 10.23 -19.80
C SER A 61 10.39 8.93 -19.10
N ASP A 62 11.05 7.80 -19.42
CA ASP A 62 10.65 6.47 -18.96
C ASP A 62 11.85 5.58 -18.60
N TYR A 63 12.01 5.30 -17.31
CA TYR A 63 13.01 4.40 -16.73
C TYR A 63 12.49 3.80 -15.41
N THR A 64 13.03 2.65 -15.03
CA THR A 64 12.66 1.92 -13.80
C THR A 64 13.73 2.01 -12.72
N MET A 65 14.98 2.34 -13.09
CA MET A 65 16.11 2.48 -12.17
C MET A 65 16.98 3.65 -12.63
N TRP A 66 17.52 4.40 -11.69
CA TRP A 66 18.43 5.51 -11.96
C TRP A 66 19.72 5.38 -11.14
N GLN A 67 20.85 5.27 -11.84
CA GLN A 67 22.17 5.46 -11.25
C GLN A 67 22.51 6.95 -11.17
N PHE A 68 22.51 7.50 -9.96
CA PHE A 68 22.67 8.94 -9.73
C PHE A 68 24.09 9.33 -9.29
N THR A 69 24.93 8.38 -8.88
CA THR A 69 26.35 8.63 -8.63
C THR A 69 27.16 7.35 -8.77
N SER A 70 28.43 7.50 -9.16
CA SER A 70 29.44 6.42 -9.14
C SER A 70 30.49 6.61 -8.05
N THR A 71 30.19 7.47 -7.07
CA THR A 71 31.16 7.92 -6.06
C THR A 71 30.68 7.77 -4.62
N GLY A 72 29.59 7.01 -4.43
CA GLY A 72 29.05 6.67 -3.13
C GLY A 72 30.03 5.89 -2.24
N ARG A 73 29.70 5.80 -0.95
CA ARG A 73 30.49 5.12 0.09
C ARG A 73 29.59 4.39 1.06
N VAL A 74 29.68 3.07 1.07
CA VAL A 74 28.95 2.21 2.02
C VAL A 74 29.94 1.66 3.04
N ASN A 75 29.60 1.76 4.34
CA ASN A 75 30.41 1.18 5.40
C ASN A 75 30.60 -0.33 5.15
N GLY A 76 31.84 -0.80 5.23
CA GLY A 76 32.19 -2.19 4.93
C GLY A 76 32.55 -2.46 3.46
N ILE A 77 32.31 -1.53 2.53
CA ILE A 77 32.72 -1.68 1.12
C ILE A 77 33.89 -0.73 0.82
N LYS A 78 35.02 -1.31 0.41
CA LYS A 78 36.21 -0.54 0.03
C LYS A 78 36.06 0.00 -1.39
N GLY A 79 36.27 1.31 -1.54
CA GLY A 79 36.28 1.98 -2.84
C GLY A 79 35.06 2.86 -3.04
N LYS A 80 34.82 3.24 -4.31
CA LYS A 80 33.62 3.96 -4.72
C LYS A 80 32.51 2.96 -5.04
N VAL A 81 31.29 3.32 -4.69
CA VAL A 81 30.10 2.50 -4.93
C VAL A 81 29.12 3.31 -5.77
N ASP A 82 28.54 2.66 -6.77
CA ASP A 82 27.45 3.24 -7.54
C ASP A 82 26.20 3.26 -6.66
N TYR A 83 25.52 4.41 -6.60
CA TYR A 83 24.21 4.49 -5.96
C TYR A 83 23.12 4.60 -7.01
N ASP A 84 22.11 3.77 -6.77
CA ASP A 84 20.95 3.61 -7.62
C ASP A 84 19.70 3.82 -6.81
N VAL A 85 18.67 4.36 -7.47
CA VAL A 85 17.32 4.40 -6.94
C VAL A 85 16.39 3.67 -7.91
N MET A 86 15.66 2.70 -7.39
CA MET A 86 14.62 2.00 -8.14
C MET A 86 13.31 2.75 -7.98
N TYR A 87 12.67 3.03 -9.11
CA TYR A 87 11.31 3.55 -9.14
C TYR A 87 10.38 2.37 -9.32
N VAL A 88 9.59 2.10 -8.29
CA VAL A 88 8.53 1.11 -8.34
C VAL A 88 7.24 1.87 -8.56
N ASP A 89 6.69 1.78 -9.78
CA ASP A 89 5.34 2.24 -10.02
C ASP A 89 4.39 1.28 -9.29
N LYS A 90 3.84 1.75 -8.17
CA LYS A 90 2.88 1.03 -7.35
C LYS A 90 1.58 0.69 -8.11
N LYS A 91 1.39 1.26 -9.31
CA LYS A 91 0.19 1.11 -10.16
C LYS A 91 0.50 0.64 -11.58
N ALA A 92 1.62 -0.05 -11.83
CA ALA A 92 1.91 -0.60 -13.16
C ALA A 92 0.98 -1.78 -13.52
N THR A 93 -0.28 -1.49 -13.85
CA THR A 93 -1.18 -2.43 -14.52
C THR A 93 -0.92 -2.36 -16.03
N LYS A 94 0.15 -3.03 -16.49
CA LYS A 94 0.36 -3.23 -17.93
C LYS A 94 -0.49 -4.39 -18.44
N ALA A 95 -0.78 -4.37 -19.74
CA ALA A 95 -1.73 -5.27 -20.41
C ALA A 95 -1.55 -6.73 -19.99
N GLY A 96 -2.65 -7.37 -19.59
CA GLY A 96 -2.66 -8.78 -19.18
C GLY A 96 -3.23 -9.03 -17.78
N ASN A 97 -3.45 -8.00 -16.96
CA ASN A 97 -3.90 -8.08 -15.56
C ASN A 97 -5.07 -9.05 -15.32
N PRO A 98 -4.80 -10.31 -14.96
CA PRO A 98 -5.84 -11.31 -14.82
C PRO A 98 -6.24 -11.40 -13.35
N GLY A 99 -7.01 -10.41 -12.86
CA GLY A 99 -7.62 -10.44 -11.53
C GLY A 99 -6.74 -11.02 -10.43
N LEU A 100 -5.46 -10.60 -10.38
CA LEU A 100 -4.49 -11.17 -9.45
C LEU A 100 -4.74 -10.60 -8.07
N ASN A 101 -4.92 -11.49 -7.10
CA ASN A 101 -4.98 -11.13 -5.68
C ASN A 101 -3.71 -11.64 -5.02
N ALA A 102 -2.94 -10.73 -4.42
CA ALA A 102 -1.95 -11.09 -3.45
C ALA A 102 -2.59 -11.08 -2.06
N GLU A 103 -2.65 -12.24 -1.41
CA GLU A 103 -3.04 -12.29 0.00
C GLU A 103 -1.86 -11.79 0.85
N ALA A 104 -1.86 -10.50 1.12
CA ALA A 104 -1.04 -9.94 2.18
C ALA A 104 -1.66 -10.38 3.51
N SER A 105 -0.93 -11.13 4.33
CA SER A 105 -1.33 -11.19 5.73
C SER A 105 -1.06 -9.80 6.30
N ASN A 106 -2.08 -9.16 6.87
CA ASN A 106 -1.94 -7.88 7.57
C ASN A 106 -1.19 -8.07 8.91
N ASP A 107 -0.30 -9.06 8.99
CA ASP A 107 0.42 -9.44 10.19
C ASP A 107 1.59 -8.48 10.36
N MET A 108 1.67 -7.89 11.54
CA MET A 108 2.86 -7.17 11.96
C MET A 108 3.87 -8.17 12.51
N LEU A 109 5.06 -8.16 11.92
CA LEU A 109 6.11 -9.13 12.21
C LEU A 109 7.08 -8.59 13.26
N LYS A 110 7.60 -9.49 14.10
CA LYS A 110 8.55 -9.14 15.16
C LYS A 110 9.82 -8.53 14.60
N TYR A 111 10.28 -7.43 15.20
CA TYR A 111 11.61 -6.90 14.96
C TYR A 111 12.68 -7.84 15.49
N THR A 112 13.52 -8.36 14.59
CA THR A 112 14.59 -9.32 14.92
C THR A 112 15.99 -8.71 14.81
N GLY A 113 16.12 -7.47 14.34
CA GLY A 113 17.40 -6.89 13.92
C GLY A 113 17.99 -7.53 12.65
N SER A 114 17.25 -8.43 11.98
CA SER A 114 17.61 -9.10 10.73
C SER A 114 16.47 -8.93 9.70
N PRO A 115 16.72 -9.23 8.40
CA PRO A 115 15.67 -9.18 7.39
C PRO A 115 14.47 -10.08 7.74
N VAL A 116 13.27 -9.52 7.66
CA VAL A 116 11.98 -10.18 7.92
C VAL A 116 11.18 -10.25 6.62
N THR A 117 10.42 -11.32 6.41
CA THR A 117 9.70 -11.56 5.14
C THR A 117 8.29 -12.10 5.39
N ILE A 118 7.32 -11.66 4.60
CA ILE A 118 5.98 -12.25 4.52
C ILE A 118 5.89 -13.31 3.43
N ASN A 119 5.04 -14.31 3.59
CA ASN A 119 4.65 -15.17 2.48
C ASN A 119 3.66 -14.42 1.60
N VAL A 120 3.88 -14.42 0.29
CA VAL A 120 2.97 -13.82 -0.69
C VAL A 120 2.42 -14.92 -1.58
N ASN A 121 1.10 -15.10 -1.57
CA ASN A 121 0.42 -16.02 -2.46
C ASN A 121 -0.29 -15.23 -3.54
N LEU A 122 0.02 -15.53 -4.81
CA LEU A 122 -0.56 -14.87 -5.97
C LEU A 122 -1.50 -15.84 -6.69
N THR A 123 -2.70 -15.40 -7.05
CA THR A 123 -3.68 -16.24 -7.76
C THR A 123 -4.24 -15.55 -8.99
N ASP A 124 -4.38 -16.27 -10.10
CA ASP A 124 -5.05 -15.85 -11.34
C ASP A 124 -6.40 -16.55 -11.47
N ASN A 125 -7.50 -15.81 -11.37
CA ASN A 125 -8.86 -16.36 -11.45
C ASN A 125 -9.08 -17.59 -10.54
N GLY A 126 -8.51 -17.55 -9.32
CA GLY A 126 -8.56 -18.63 -8.34
C GLY A 126 -7.51 -19.75 -8.51
N LYS A 127 -6.68 -19.71 -9.55
CA LYS A 127 -5.54 -20.61 -9.72
C LYS A 127 -4.30 -20.05 -9.01
N SER A 128 -3.73 -20.79 -8.07
CA SER A 128 -2.45 -20.43 -7.44
C SER A 128 -1.31 -20.42 -8.44
N LEU A 129 -0.50 -19.36 -8.37
CA LEU A 129 0.72 -19.19 -9.16
C LEU A 129 1.94 -19.65 -8.37
N THR A 130 3.00 -20.02 -9.09
CA THR A 130 4.21 -20.61 -8.51
C THR A 130 5.33 -19.58 -8.38
N LEU A 131 5.82 -19.37 -7.16
CA LEU A 131 6.97 -18.51 -6.87
C LEU A 131 8.22 -18.99 -7.66
N ASN A 132 8.98 -18.05 -8.18
CA ASN A 132 10.14 -18.20 -9.07
C ASN A 132 9.86 -18.76 -10.47
N GLN A 133 8.66 -19.27 -10.73
CA GLN A 133 8.22 -19.68 -12.07
C GLN A 133 7.35 -18.58 -12.70
N ASP A 134 6.22 -18.27 -12.06
CA ASP A 134 5.19 -17.36 -12.56
C ASP A 134 5.37 -15.92 -12.02
N TYR A 135 6.02 -15.76 -10.87
CA TYR A 135 6.37 -14.46 -10.29
C TYR A 135 7.59 -14.56 -9.36
N THR A 136 8.15 -13.43 -8.95
CA THR A 136 9.20 -13.30 -7.94
C THR A 136 8.79 -12.32 -6.86
N VAL A 137 9.32 -12.50 -5.65
CA VAL A 137 9.14 -11.58 -4.52
C VAL A 137 10.50 -11.11 -4.04
N SER A 138 10.64 -9.80 -3.83
CA SER A 138 11.80 -9.16 -3.21
C SER A 138 11.32 -8.24 -2.09
N TYR A 139 12.20 -7.84 -1.16
CA TYR A 139 11.78 -7.07 0.02
C TYR A 139 12.58 -5.77 0.14
N ILE A 140 11.90 -4.72 0.59
CA ILE A 140 12.42 -3.36 0.76
C ILE A 140 12.16 -2.94 2.21
N ASP A 141 13.13 -2.26 2.81
CA ASP A 141 13.08 -1.74 4.19
C ASP A 141 12.76 -2.79 5.27
N ASN A 142 13.07 -4.06 5.00
CA ASN A 142 12.59 -5.19 5.78
C ASN A 142 13.46 -5.59 6.98
N VAL A 143 14.28 -4.69 7.51
CA VAL A 143 15.15 -4.95 8.67
C VAL A 143 14.70 -4.16 9.89
N ASN A 144 14.44 -2.87 9.71
CA ASN A 144 14.17 -1.94 10.81
C ASN A 144 12.67 -1.89 11.14
N THR A 145 12.31 -1.34 12.30
CA THR A 145 10.90 -1.12 12.66
C THR A 145 10.23 -0.07 11.75
N GLY A 146 8.96 -0.30 11.46
CA GLY A 146 8.11 0.53 10.59
C GLY A 146 7.53 -0.25 9.41
N THR A 147 7.12 0.47 8.37
CA THR A 147 6.57 -0.11 7.14
C THR A 147 7.69 -0.68 6.27
N ALA A 148 7.61 -1.98 6.01
CA ALA A 148 8.41 -2.69 5.01
C ALA A 148 7.53 -3.08 3.81
N TYR A 149 8.16 -3.51 2.71
CA TYR A 149 7.44 -3.81 1.48
C TYR A 149 7.89 -5.13 0.85
N ALA A 150 6.95 -5.92 0.37
CA ALA A 150 7.19 -7.02 -0.56
C ALA A 150 6.89 -6.55 -1.99
N LEU A 151 7.89 -6.57 -2.85
CA LEU A 151 7.82 -6.24 -4.27
C LEU A 151 7.62 -7.52 -5.09
N VAL A 152 6.44 -7.67 -5.65
CA VAL A 152 6.04 -8.78 -6.52
C VAL A 152 6.27 -8.38 -7.98
N LYS A 153 6.91 -9.25 -8.76
CA LYS A 153 7.07 -9.08 -10.22
C LYS A 153 6.65 -10.34 -10.96
N GLY A 154 5.78 -10.22 -11.96
CA GLY A 154 5.33 -11.34 -12.78
C GLY A 154 6.37 -11.81 -13.81
N LYS A 155 6.28 -13.09 -14.19
CA LYS A 155 7.16 -13.79 -15.13
C LYS A 155 6.32 -14.57 -16.16
N GLY A 156 6.94 -14.95 -17.28
CA GLY A 156 6.25 -15.68 -18.35
C GLY A 156 5.03 -14.89 -18.85
N ASP A 157 3.85 -15.50 -18.76
CA ASP A 157 2.58 -14.90 -19.17
C ASP A 157 2.17 -13.69 -18.31
N TYR A 158 2.80 -13.51 -17.13
CA TYR A 158 2.53 -12.42 -16.19
C TYR A 158 3.56 -11.27 -16.29
N ILE A 159 4.41 -11.25 -17.33
CA ILE A 159 5.42 -10.18 -17.52
C ILE A 159 4.74 -8.79 -17.57
N GLY A 160 5.30 -7.85 -16.82
CA GLY A 160 4.79 -6.48 -16.73
C GLY A 160 3.87 -6.25 -15.52
N TYR A 161 3.43 -7.31 -14.84
CA TYR A 161 2.78 -7.19 -13.54
C TYR A 161 3.79 -6.79 -12.47
N THR A 162 3.45 -5.78 -11.68
CA THR A 162 4.21 -5.35 -10.51
C THR A 162 3.25 -4.93 -9.42
N GLU A 163 3.44 -5.44 -8.22
CA GLU A 163 2.68 -5.05 -7.03
C GLU A 163 3.60 -4.83 -5.85
N VAL A 164 3.24 -3.86 -4.99
CA VAL A 164 3.97 -3.55 -3.76
C VAL A 164 3.03 -3.78 -2.59
N ILE A 165 3.35 -4.78 -1.78
CA ILE A 165 2.55 -5.17 -0.63
C ILE A 165 3.22 -4.62 0.63
N PRO A 166 2.60 -3.68 1.36
CA PRO A 166 3.15 -3.21 2.62
C PRO A 166 2.93 -4.25 3.73
N PHE A 167 3.90 -4.37 4.64
CA PHE A 167 3.77 -5.08 5.92
C PHE A 167 4.49 -4.32 7.03
N GLN A 168 4.18 -4.60 8.29
CA GLN A 168 4.74 -3.87 9.44
C GLN A 168 5.79 -4.72 10.16
N ILE A 169 6.86 -4.08 10.64
CA ILE A 169 7.86 -4.67 11.51
C ILE A 169 7.87 -3.90 12.84
N GLY A 170 7.63 -4.58 13.96
CA GLY A 170 7.46 -3.96 15.28
C GLY A 170 7.73 -4.92 16.44
N ASP A 171 7.58 -4.44 17.67
CA ASP A 171 7.74 -5.28 18.86
C ASP A 171 6.46 -6.06 19.15
N GLU A 172 6.46 -7.37 18.88
CA GLU A 172 5.33 -8.30 19.05
C GLU A 172 4.66 -8.24 20.43
N ASP A 173 5.42 -7.92 21.48
CA ASP A 173 4.91 -7.80 22.85
C ASP A 173 4.05 -6.54 23.06
N ILE A 174 4.18 -5.54 22.18
CA ILE A 174 3.35 -4.32 22.13
C ILE A 174 2.11 -4.55 21.24
N LEU A 175 2.15 -5.53 20.33
CA LEU A 175 1.10 -5.79 19.31
C LEU A 175 0.00 -6.69 19.83
N ASN A 176 0.37 -7.62 20.71
CA ASN A 176 -0.60 -8.46 21.44
C ASN A 176 -1.17 -7.76 22.68
N SER A 177 -0.82 -6.48 22.88
CA SER A 177 -1.53 -5.64 23.82
C SER A 177 -2.83 -5.19 23.15
N ASN A 178 -3.95 -5.85 23.49
CA ASN A 178 -5.31 -5.36 23.21
C ASN A 178 -5.52 -3.91 23.70
N GLU A 179 -4.58 -3.34 24.46
CA GLU A 179 -4.64 -1.97 24.91
C GLU A 179 -4.41 -0.96 23.78
N LEU A 180 -3.63 -1.27 22.75
CA LEU A 180 -3.28 -0.27 21.73
C LEU A 180 -4.16 -0.32 20.47
N GLU A 181 -5.04 -1.29 20.35
CA GLU A 181 -5.90 -1.42 19.17
C GLU A 181 -7.25 -0.69 19.38
N PRO A 182 -7.68 0.17 18.44
CA PRO A 182 -9.07 0.62 18.41
C PRO A 182 -9.97 -0.57 18.10
N SER A 183 -11.24 -0.53 18.49
CA SER A 183 -12.18 -1.63 18.23
C SER A 183 -13.54 -1.11 17.78
N LYS A 184 -14.41 -2.02 17.35
CA LYS A 184 -15.79 -1.70 16.94
C LYS A 184 -15.84 -0.52 15.97
N VAL A 185 -15.17 -0.67 14.83
CA VAL A 185 -15.21 0.35 13.77
C VAL A 185 -16.51 0.20 13.00
N VAL A 186 -17.24 1.28 12.80
CA VAL A 186 -18.46 1.31 11.97
C VAL A 186 -18.49 2.52 11.08
N THR A 187 -19.28 2.39 10.02
CA THR A 187 -19.48 3.44 9.03
C THR A 187 -20.95 3.75 8.80
N SER A 188 -21.22 4.99 8.42
CA SER A 188 -22.51 5.41 7.87
C SER A 188 -22.28 6.35 6.70
N VAL A 189 -23.15 6.27 5.70
CA VAL A 189 -23.12 7.14 4.52
C VAL A 189 -24.31 8.09 4.60
N ASN A 190 -24.06 9.40 4.50
CA ASN A 190 -25.10 10.41 4.39
C ASN A 190 -24.63 11.53 3.46
N GLY A 191 -25.46 11.89 2.47
CA GLY A 191 -25.16 12.99 1.54
C GLY A 191 -23.86 12.82 0.76
N GLY A 192 -23.48 11.57 0.45
CA GLY A 192 -22.23 11.24 -0.25
C GLY A 192 -20.97 11.39 0.61
N LYS A 193 -21.10 11.49 1.93
CA LYS A 193 -20.00 11.47 2.89
C LYS A 193 -20.09 10.23 3.76
N THR A 194 -18.93 9.72 4.18
CA THR A 194 -18.84 8.56 5.06
C THR A 194 -18.37 8.99 6.44
N SER A 195 -19.21 8.82 7.47
CA SER A 195 -18.78 8.93 8.86
C SER A 195 -18.14 7.61 9.28
N VAL A 196 -17.01 7.68 9.98
CA VAL A 196 -16.30 6.55 10.57
C VAL A 196 -16.26 6.77 12.07
N LYS A 197 -16.84 5.85 12.84
CA LYS A 197 -16.85 5.85 14.31
C LYS A 197 -16.17 4.59 14.84
N PHE A 198 -15.46 4.71 15.95
CA PHE A 198 -14.78 3.57 16.56
C PHE A 198 -14.64 3.72 18.09
N THR A 199 -14.40 2.61 18.77
CA THR A 199 -14.01 2.59 20.18
C THR A 199 -12.50 2.82 20.29
N PRO A 200 -12.03 3.77 21.14
CA PRO A 200 -10.61 4.05 21.29
C PRO A 200 -9.84 2.85 21.86
N ALA A 201 -8.53 2.87 21.63
CA ALA A 201 -7.58 2.01 22.32
C ALA A 201 -7.69 2.22 23.84
N SER A 202 -7.59 1.15 24.64
CA SER A 202 -7.69 1.26 26.11
C SER A 202 -6.40 1.72 26.78
N GLY A 203 -5.28 1.59 26.08
CA GLY A 203 -3.96 2.10 26.42
C GLY A 203 -3.71 3.49 25.84
N ARG A 204 -2.64 4.13 26.29
CA ARG A 204 -2.30 5.49 25.84
C ARG A 204 -1.71 5.46 24.44
N VAL A 205 -2.34 6.20 23.53
CA VAL A 205 -1.90 6.44 22.15
C VAL A 205 -1.77 7.94 21.90
N ASP A 206 -1.03 8.33 20.86
CA ASP A 206 -0.86 9.73 20.49
C ASP A 206 -1.98 10.23 19.57
N ASN A 207 -2.48 9.37 18.68
CA ASN A 207 -3.52 9.71 17.71
C ASN A 207 -4.21 8.44 17.16
N TYR A 208 -5.15 8.64 16.24
CA TYR A 208 -5.68 7.62 15.36
C TYR A 208 -5.52 8.04 13.91
N ARG A 209 -5.31 7.05 13.05
CA ARG A 209 -5.22 7.20 11.60
C ARG A 209 -6.33 6.40 10.96
N ILE A 210 -7.06 7.03 10.07
CA ILE A 210 -8.03 6.37 9.21
C ILE A 210 -7.42 6.30 7.83
N GLU A 211 -7.39 5.10 7.26
CA GLU A 211 -7.02 4.87 5.88
C GLU A 211 -8.24 4.44 5.09
N TYR A 212 -8.41 4.97 3.87
CA TYR A 212 -9.51 4.59 2.99
C TYR A 212 -9.12 4.54 1.51
N ARG A 213 -9.84 3.74 0.71
CA ARG A 213 -9.65 3.62 -0.75
C ARG A 213 -10.90 3.12 -1.48
N ASN A 214 -10.97 3.31 -2.81
CA ASN A 214 -12.13 2.98 -3.63
C ASN A 214 -12.04 1.62 -4.35
N SER A 215 -10.85 1.02 -4.39
CA SER A 215 -10.60 -0.31 -4.98
C SER A 215 -9.32 -0.91 -4.40
N ASP A 216 -9.13 -2.22 -4.56
CA ASP A 216 -7.91 -2.90 -4.11
C ASP A 216 -6.63 -2.38 -4.77
N SER A 217 -6.77 -1.81 -5.98
CA SER A 217 -5.68 -1.19 -6.74
C SER A 217 -5.41 0.28 -6.39
N ASP A 218 -6.27 0.93 -5.61
CA ASP A 218 -6.06 2.32 -5.21
C ASP A 218 -5.05 2.44 -4.06
N GLU A 219 -4.27 3.52 -4.07
CA GLU A 219 -3.47 3.87 -2.90
C GLU A 219 -4.41 4.24 -1.75
N TRP A 220 -4.03 3.83 -0.54
CA TRP A 220 -4.72 4.26 0.67
C TRP A 220 -4.50 5.76 0.86
N GLU A 221 -5.58 6.52 0.80
CA GLU A 221 -5.60 7.86 1.38
C GLU A 221 -5.61 7.73 2.90
N SER A 222 -5.10 8.73 3.61
CA SER A 222 -5.09 8.68 5.06
C SER A 222 -5.26 10.02 5.72
N VAL A 223 -5.90 10.00 6.87
CA VAL A 223 -6.14 11.17 7.68
C VAL A 223 -5.92 10.87 9.16
N MET A 224 -5.31 11.82 9.86
CA MET A 224 -5.18 11.78 11.32
C MET A 224 -6.44 12.39 11.93
N THR A 225 -6.96 11.78 12.99
CA THR A 225 -8.23 12.21 13.61
C THR A 225 -8.07 13.27 14.69
N ASP A 226 -6.83 13.69 14.95
CA ASP A 226 -6.47 14.57 16.08
C ASP A 226 -6.94 14.02 17.43
N GLY A 227 -6.83 12.69 17.60
CA GLY A 227 -7.21 11.96 18.80
C GLY A 227 -8.71 11.69 18.91
N LYS A 228 -9.53 12.13 17.95
CA LYS A 228 -10.97 11.89 17.93
C LYS A 228 -11.29 10.46 17.50
N THR A 229 -12.40 9.95 18.01
CA THR A 229 -12.93 8.61 17.70
C THR A 229 -14.02 8.63 16.63
N GLU A 230 -14.21 9.79 16.00
CA GLU A 230 -15.10 10.01 14.88
C GLU A 230 -14.42 10.91 13.84
N TYR A 231 -14.62 10.58 12.56
CA TYR A 231 -14.15 11.37 11.44
C TYR A 231 -15.09 11.23 10.25
N VAL A 232 -15.26 12.31 9.46
CA VAL A 232 -16.08 12.31 8.25
C VAL A 232 -15.19 12.42 7.03
N ILE A 233 -15.27 11.42 6.16
CA ILE A 233 -14.60 11.37 4.87
C ILE A 233 -15.56 11.89 3.80
N ASP A 234 -15.07 12.76 2.92
CA ASP A 234 -15.82 13.13 1.72
C ASP A 234 -15.78 11.96 0.72
N GLY A 235 -16.95 11.48 0.29
CA GLY A 235 -17.08 10.32 -0.58
C GLY A 235 -17.51 9.04 0.15
N THR A 236 -17.60 7.96 -0.63
CA THR A 236 -18.05 6.63 -0.18
C THR A 236 -16.99 5.56 -0.52
N PRO A 237 -15.85 5.55 0.18
CA PRO A 237 -14.79 4.59 -0.07
C PRO A 237 -15.25 3.16 0.18
N LYS A 238 -14.81 2.24 -0.69
CA LYS A 238 -15.17 0.81 -0.59
C LYS A 238 -14.44 0.11 0.55
N GLN A 239 -13.27 0.62 0.94
CA GLN A 239 -12.44 0.03 1.98
C GLN A 239 -12.01 1.12 2.93
N ILE A 240 -12.14 0.84 4.23
CA ILE A 240 -11.73 1.69 5.34
C ILE A 240 -11.02 0.81 6.35
N ARG A 241 -9.99 1.34 7.02
CA ARG A 241 -9.41 0.74 8.22
C ARG A 241 -8.96 1.83 9.20
N VAL A 242 -8.98 1.50 10.48
CA VAL A 242 -8.60 2.40 11.57
C VAL A 242 -7.42 1.81 12.35
N SER A 243 -6.46 2.66 12.66
CA SER A 243 -5.26 2.33 13.44
C SER A 243 -5.03 3.37 14.53
N SER A 244 -4.43 2.97 15.63
CA SER A 244 -3.80 3.87 16.58
C SER A 244 -2.41 4.29 16.11
N VAL A 245 -1.97 5.46 16.55
CA VAL A 245 -0.64 6.01 16.28
C VAL A 245 0.08 6.25 17.61
N LEU A 246 1.31 5.76 17.73
CA LEU A 246 2.18 6.03 18.87
C LEU A 246 3.60 6.30 18.34
N GLY A 247 4.06 7.55 18.50
CA GLY A 247 5.28 8.04 17.86
C GLY A 247 5.19 7.99 16.33
N LYS A 248 6.07 7.20 15.72
CA LYS A 248 6.12 6.98 14.26
C LYS A 248 5.41 5.70 13.82
N ASP A 249 4.94 4.90 14.77
CA ASP A 249 4.45 3.55 14.55
C ASP A 249 2.91 3.53 14.58
N ILE A 250 2.32 2.59 13.84
CA ILE A 250 0.86 2.37 13.75
C ILE A 250 0.50 1.01 14.34
N TYR A 251 -0.61 0.95 15.08
CA TYR A 251 -1.06 -0.22 15.82
C TYR A 251 -2.54 -0.52 15.51
N GLY A 252 -2.87 -1.79 15.30
CA GLY A 252 -4.18 -2.23 14.85
C GLY A 252 -4.50 -1.82 13.41
N LEU A 253 -5.28 -2.64 12.70
CA LEU A 253 -5.79 -2.35 11.36
C LEU A 253 -7.25 -2.81 11.27
N VAL A 254 -8.11 -2.18 12.07
CA VAL A 254 -9.48 -2.65 12.25
C VAL A 254 -10.36 -2.16 11.11
N THR A 255 -10.95 -3.11 10.38
CA THR A 255 -11.91 -2.84 9.31
C THR A 255 -13.32 -2.67 9.88
N PRO A 256 -14.18 -1.84 9.26
CA PRO A 256 -15.56 -1.69 9.70
C PRO A 256 -16.34 -3.01 9.73
N ASP A 257 -17.10 -3.21 10.81
CA ASP A 257 -18.11 -4.25 10.93
C ASP A 257 -19.45 -3.64 11.35
N ASN A 258 -20.28 -3.32 10.35
CA ASN A 258 -21.56 -2.66 10.59
C ASN A 258 -22.61 -3.58 11.26
N SER A 259 -22.32 -4.85 11.48
CA SER A 259 -23.16 -5.69 12.36
C SER A 259 -23.11 -5.22 13.82
N GLN A 260 -22.06 -4.49 14.20
CA GLN A 260 -21.83 -3.94 15.55
C GLN A 260 -22.35 -2.51 15.73
N LYS A 261 -23.03 -1.94 14.71
CA LYS A 261 -23.45 -0.52 14.67
C LYS A 261 -24.32 -0.08 15.85
N TYR A 262 -25.14 -0.99 16.39
CA TYR A 262 -25.99 -0.69 17.55
C TYR A 262 -25.20 -0.54 18.86
N GLU A 263 -24.03 -1.16 19.00
CA GLU A 263 -23.24 -1.12 20.25
C GLU A 263 -22.43 0.18 20.41
N ILE A 264 -22.06 0.83 19.30
CA ILE A 264 -21.24 2.05 19.30
C ILE A 264 -22.11 3.30 19.43
N ILE A 265 -23.32 3.26 18.85
CA ILE A 265 -24.30 4.35 18.99
C ILE A 265 -24.76 4.43 20.46
N ASP A 266 -25.04 3.29 21.10
CA ASP A 266 -25.44 3.23 22.52
C ASP A 266 -24.35 3.80 23.45
N GLY A 267 -23.07 3.49 23.18
CA GLY A 267 -21.94 4.05 23.95
C GLY A 267 -21.68 5.55 23.74
N SER A 268 -21.90 6.08 22.53
CA SER A 268 -21.81 7.52 22.27
C SER A 268 -22.95 8.32 22.92
N VAL A 269 -24.14 7.73 22.98
CA VAL A 269 -25.31 8.32 23.65
C VAL A 269 -25.17 8.27 25.19
N GLU A 270 -24.51 7.26 25.76
CA GLU A 270 -24.16 7.24 27.19
C GLU A 270 -23.11 8.32 27.55
N ALA A 271 -22.19 8.65 26.65
CA ALA A 271 -21.17 9.69 26.87
C ALA A 271 -21.76 11.12 26.81
N ASP A 272 -22.68 11.39 25.87
CA ASP A 272 -23.34 12.70 25.75
C ASP A 272 -24.35 12.98 26.89
N TYR A 273 -24.85 11.95 27.56
CA TYR A 273 -25.73 12.08 28.73
C TYR A 273 -25.06 12.83 29.91
N LYS A 274 -23.73 12.94 29.94
CA LYS A 274 -23.00 13.69 30.97
C LYS A 274 -22.93 15.20 30.74
N LEU A 275 -23.39 15.74 29.59
CA LEU A 275 -23.21 17.17 29.27
C LEU A 275 -24.49 17.97 28.95
N GLY A 276 -25.71 17.42 29.03
CA GLY A 276 -26.86 18.14 28.44
C GLY A 276 -28.28 17.89 28.94
N GLY A 277 -28.52 17.50 30.19
CA GLY A 277 -29.69 17.95 30.98
C GLY A 277 -31.15 17.88 30.48
N GLN A 278 -31.56 17.17 29.42
CA GLN A 278 -32.98 16.85 29.15
C GLN A 278 -33.18 15.43 28.60
N SER A 279 -34.10 14.69 29.22
CA SER A 279 -34.44 13.31 28.85
C SER A 279 -35.44 13.29 27.70
N LEU A 280 -35.03 12.83 26.51
CA LEU A 280 -35.96 12.46 25.44
C LEU A 280 -36.53 11.05 25.71
N LEU A 281 -37.83 10.88 25.49
CA LEU A 281 -38.52 9.60 25.64
C LEU A 281 -37.99 8.61 24.59
N ASN A 282 -37.93 7.31 24.93
CA ASN A 282 -37.35 6.27 24.05
C ASN A 282 -37.93 6.26 22.63
N SER A 283 -39.17 6.74 22.42
CA SER A 283 -39.79 6.87 21.10
C SER A 283 -39.14 7.93 20.20
N ASP A 284 -38.59 9.00 20.77
CA ASP A 284 -37.96 10.08 20.02
C ASP A 284 -36.53 9.68 19.59
N LYS A 285 -35.85 8.88 20.41
CA LYS A 285 -34.55 8.25 20.09
C LYS A 285 -34.64 7.31 18.88
N PHE A 286 -35.71 6.53 18.76
CA PHE A 286 -35.94 5.67 17.59
C PHE A 286 -36.20 6.45 16.31
N LYS A 287 -36.65 7.71 16.41
CA LYS A 287 -36.99 8.55 15.25
C LYS A 287 -35.75 9.19 14.64
N GLU A 288 -34.83 9.71 15.46
CA GLU A 288 -33.52 10.22 15.00
C GLU A 288 -32.63 9.09 14.45
N ILE A 289 -32.66 7.89 15.07
CA ILE A 289 -31.97 6.70 14.55
C ILE A 289 -32.49 6.28 13.16
N ASN A 290 -33.77 6.49 12.86
CA ASN A 290 -34.31 6.21 11.53
C ASN A 290 -34.00 7.32 10.53
N GLU A 291 -33.95 8.59 10.95
CA GLU A 291 -33.63 9.72 10.06
C GLU A 291 -32.15 9.78 9.67
N GLU A 292 -31.21 9.30 10.52
CA GLU A 292 -29.79 9.18 10.16
C GLU A 292 -29.45 7.92 9.32
N VAL A 293 -30.39 6.98 9.16
CA VAL A 293 -30.12 5.64 8.59
C VAL A 293 -31.06 5.26 7.43
N SER A 294 -31.98 6.14 6.99
CA SER A 294 -33.05 5.73 6.05
C SER A 294 -32.69 5.60 4.57
N ASP A 295 -31.49 5.96 4.10
CA ASP A 295 -31.22 5.90 2.65
C ASP A 295 -30.57 4.60 2.15
N ASP A 296 -30.31 3.61 3.03
CA ASP A 296 -29.65 2.34 2.66
C ASP A 296 -30.46 1.06 2.97
N VAL A 297 -31.80 1.13 3.01
CA VAL A 297 -32.64 -0.08 2.95
C VAL A 297 -33.35 -0.17 1.62
N VAL A 298 -32.67 -0.73 0.62
CA VAL A 298 -33.36 -1.37 -0.51
C VAL A 298 -33.85 -2.73 -0.02
N ILE A 299 -35.17 -2.92 0.05
CA ILE A 299 -35.80 -4.25 0.09
C ILE A 299 -35.76 -4.86 -1.31
#